data_AF-A0A4S0QBF7-F1
#
_entry.id   AF-A0A4S0QBF7-F1
#
_cell.length_a   1.000
_cell.length_b   1.000
_cell.length_c   1.000
_cell.angle_alpha   90.00
_cell.angle_beta   90.00
_cell.angle_gamma   90.00
#
_symmetry.space_group_name_H-M   'P 1'
#
loop_
_entity.id
_entity.type
_entity.pdbx_description
1 polymer ?
#
loop_
_entity_poly.entity_id
_entity_poly.type
_entity_poly.pdbx_seq_one_letter_code
_entity_poly.pdbx_strand_id
1 'polypeptide(L)'
;EMLILRAPDVSLSRPVRLLHPRFPLYIVPRADHRFMIGATMIESQSGGSITARSIMELLSSACALHPAFGEAEVLETGVGVRPAFPDNLPRVETSGDTVR
;
A
#
# COMPACT_ATOMS: atom_id res chain seq x y z
N GLU A 1 4.19 -0.46 3.41
CA GLU A 1 4.17 -1.76 2.70
C GLU A 1 2.89 -1.89 1.89
N MET A 2 2.85 -2.77 0.89
CA MET A 2 1.72 -2.99 -0.04
C MET A 2 1.62 -4.44 -0.50
N LEU A 3 0.46 -4.82 -1.05
CA LEU A 3 0.22 -6.10 -1.72
C LEU A 3 -0.25 -5.88 -3.16
N ILE A 4 0.08 -6.81 -4.06
CA ILE A 4 -0.64 -6.99 -5.32
C ILE A 4 -1.39 -8.30 -5.25
N LEU A 5 -2.71 -8.24 -5.37
CA LEU A 5 -3.59 -9.41 -5.40
C LEU A 5 -4.14 -9.62 -6.81
N ARG A 6 -4.41 -10.88 -7.18
CA ARG A 6 -5.24 -11.22 -8.34
C ARG A 6 -6.54 -11.83 -7.85
N ALA A 7 -7.66 -11.20 -8.19
CA ALA A 7 -9.00 -11.60 -7.76
C ALA A 7 -9.98 -11.57 -8.95
N PRO A 8 -10.08 -12.66 -9.73
CA PRO A 8 -10.92 -12.71 -10.94
C PRO A 8 -12.40 -12.36 -10.67
N ASP A 9 -12.91 -12.72 -9.50
CA ASP A 9 -14.30 -12.51 -9.10
C ASP A 9 -14.58 -11.08 -8.58
N VAL A 10 -13.56 -10.22 -8.58
CA VAL A 10 -13.68 -8.81 -8.19
C VAL A 10 -13.53 -7.93 -9.42
N SER A 11 -14.42 -6.93 -9.53
CA SER A 11 -14.36 -5.90 -10.56
C SER A 11 -14.51 -4.52 -9.94
N LEU A 12 -13.48 -3.68 -10.07
CA LEU A 12 -13.52 -2.27 -9.67
C LEU A 12 -13.10 -1.41 -10.87
N SER A 13 -13.91 -0.43 -11.24
CA SER A 13 -13.63 0.47 -12.36
C SER A 13 -12.75 1.66 -11.98
N ARG A 14 -12.61 1.94 -10.67
CA ARG A 14 -11.87 3.09 -10.14
C ARG A 14 -11.19 2.72 -8.83
N PRO A 15 -10.12 3.45 -8.42
CA PRO A 15 -9.54 3.28 -7.10
C PRO A 15 -10.56 3.51 -6.00
N VAL A 16 -10.56 2.64 -4.99
CA VAL A 16 -11.38 2.77 -3.78
C VAL A 16 -10.49 3.23 -2.64
N ARG A 17 -10.88 4.32 -1.97
CA ARG A 17 -10.24 4.78 -0.73
C ARG A 17 -11.01 4.23 0.46
N LEU A 18 -10.36 3.41 1.26
CA LEU A 18 -10.89 2.86 2.50
C LEU A 18 -10.48 3.76 3.67
N LEU A 19 -11.49 4.15 4.46
CA LEU A 19 -11.31 4.87 5.72
C LEU A 19 -11.06 3.84 6.83
N HIS A 20 -9.86 3.24 6.83
CA HIS A 20 -9.48 2.28 7.84
C HIS A 20 -9.11 2.99 9.16
N PRO A 21 -9.50 2.47 10.35
CA PRO A 21 -9.38 3.20 11.62
C PRO A 21 -7.97 3.65 11.99
N ARG A 22 -6.94 2.97 11.46
CA ARG A 22 -5.52 3.22 11.80
C ARG A 22 -4.76 4.04 10.76
N PHE A 23 -5.11 3.91 9.49
CA PHE A 23 -4.38 4.53 8.38
C PHE A 23 -5.24 4.56 7.12
N PRO A 24 -5.08 5.55 6.24
CA PRO A 24 -5.75 5.57 4.95
C PRO A 24 -5.21 4.44 4.06
N LEU A 25 -6.12 3.72 3.39
CA LEU A 25 -5.77 2.63 2.48
C LEU A 25 -6.48 2.83 1.14
N TYR A 26 -5.82 2.45 0.05
CA TYR A 26 -6.37 2.43 -1.30
C TYR A 26 -6.32 1.02 -1.86
N ILE A 27 -7.35 0.68 -2.64
CA ILE A 27 -7.37 -0.48 -3.53
C ILE A 27 -7.46 0.05 -4.94
N VAL A 28 -6.38 -0.14 -5.70
CA VAL A 28 -6.20 0.42 -7.03
C VAL A 28 -6.33 -0.72 -8.06
N PRO A 29 -7.39 -0.74 -8.89
CA PRO A 29 -7.53 -1.74 -9.94
C PRO A 29 -6.45 -1.56 -11.01
N ARG A 30 -5.97 -2.68 -11.55
CA ARG A 30 -5.04 -2.80 -12.68
C ARG A 30 -5.61 -3.81 -13.69
N ALA A 31 -4.91 -4.00 -14.81
CA ALA A 31 -5.26 -5.02 -15.79
C ALA A 31 -5.28 -6.44 -15.19
N ASP A 32 -5.97 -7.36 -15.86
CA ASP A 32 -6.03 -8.79 -15.53
C ASP A 32 -6.54 -9.12 -14.11
N HIS A 33 -7.52 -8.35 -13.63
CA HIS A 33 -8.08 -8.49 -12.28
C HIS A 33 -7.03 -8.40 -11.17
N ARG A 34 -6.02 -7.56 -11.38
CA ARG A 34 -5.00 -7.28 -10.37
C ARG A 34 -5.34 -6.02 -9.60
N PHE A 35 -5.05 -6.04 -8.30
CA PHE A 35 -5.34 -4.95 -7.39
C PHE A 35 -4.13 -4.65 -6.54
N MET A 36 -3.64 -3.41 -6.59
CA MET A 36 -2.64 -2.93 -5.64
C MET A 36 -3.36 -2.42 -4.40
N ILE A 37 -2.97 -2.94 -3.24
CA ILE A 37 -3.59 -2.67 -1.94
C ILE A 37 -2.54 -2.05 -1.05
N GLY A 38 -2.80 -0.84 -0.57
CA GLY A 38 -1.86 -0.19 0.32
C GLY A 38 -2.18 1.27 0.64
N ALA A 39 -1.36 1.91 1.46
CA ALA A 39 -0.18 1.34 2.09
C ALA A 39 -0.24 1.51 3.60
N THR A 40 0.44 0.61 4.33
CA THR A 40 0.70 0.81 5.76
C THR A 40 1.50 2.12 5.98
N MET A 41 1.30 2.74 7.14
CA MET A 41 2.05 3.91 7.60
C MET A 41 2.81 3.50 8.87
N ILE A 42 4.08 3.16 8.72
CA ILE A 42 4.93 2.70 9.80
C ILE A 42 6.12 3.66 9.89
N GLU A 43 6.30 4.27 11.06
CA GLU A 43 7.47 5.08 11.39
C GLU A 43 8.67 4.15 11.61
N SER A 44 9.45 3.90 10.55
CA SER A 44 10.60 3.02 10.58
C SER A 44 11.55 3.32 9.41
N GLN A 45 12.85 3.09 9.64
CA GLN A 45 13.87 3.09 8.59
C GLN A 45 14.08 1.71 7.96
N SER A 46 13.31 0.70 8.37
CA SER A 46 13.47 -0.67 7.87
C SER A 46 12.98 -0.82 6.44
N GLY A 47 13.90 -1.16 5.53
CA GLY A 47 13.60 -1.65 4.18
C GLY A 47 13.53 -3.17 4.09
N GLY A 48 13.36 -3.87 5.22
CA GLY A 48 13.29 -5.33 5.28
C GLY A 48 11.99 -5.89 4.68
N SER A 49 11.76 -7.18 4.88
CA SER A 49 10.54 -7.85 4.43
C SER A 49 9.28 -7.28 5.08
N ILE A 50 8.16 -7.39 4.39
CA ILE A 50 6.84 -7.02 4.92
C ILE A 50 6.55 -7.80 6.20
N THR A 51 5.93 -7.17 7.19
CA THR A 51 5.58 -7.86 8.44
C THR A 51 4.32 -8.70 8.29
N ALA A 52 4.21 -9.79 9.05
CA ALA A 52 2.99 -10.61 9.10
C ALA A 52 1.75 -9.78 9.50
N ARG A 53 1.92 -8.83 10.43
CA ARG A 53 0.85 -7.90 10.84
C ARG A 53 0.35 -7.08 9.64
N SER A 54 1.27 -6.51 8.87
CA SER A 54 0.92 -5.68 7.71
C SER A 54 0.18 -6.48 6.64
N ILE A 55 0.60 -7.73 6.37
CA ILE A 55 -0.13 -8.62 5.47
C ILE A 55 -1.56 -8.82 5.98
N MET A 56 -1.74 -9.20 7.25
CA MET A 56 -3.05 -9.44 7.84
C MET A 56 -3.96 -8.20 7.80
N GLU A 57 -3.44 -7.01 8.12
CA GLU A 57 -4.21 -5.77 8.10
C GLU A 57 -4.64 -5.38 6.68
N LEU A 58 -3.75 -5.52 5.68
CA LEU A 58 -4.05 -5.23 4.28
C LEU A 58 -5.07 -6.22 3.70
N LEU A 59 -4.91 -7.52 3.96
CA LEU A 59 -5.86 -8.55 3.51
C LEU A 59 -7.22 -8.41 4.18
N SER A 60 -7.26 -8.18 5.51
CA SER A 60 -8.50 -7.95 6.25
C SER A 60 -9.26 -6.74 5.69
N SER A 61 -8.55 -5.65 5.39
CA SER A 61 -9.13 -4.46 4.76
C SER A 61 -9.70 -4.74 3.37
N ALA A 62 -9.03 -5.57 2.56
CA ALA A 62 -9.51 -6.00 1.26
C ALA A 62 -10.80 -6.84 1.38
N CYS A 63 -10.80 -7.84 2.25
CA CYS A 63 -11.95 -8.71 2.49
C CYS A 63 -13.15 -7.95 3.07
N ALA A 64 -12.90 -6.91 3.88
CA ALA A 64 -13.95 -6.03 4.39
C ALA A 64 -14.62 -5.20 3.29
N LEU A 65 -13.89 -4.85 2.22
CA LEU A 65 -14.48 -4.20 1.04
C LEU A 65 -15.30 -5.20 0.22
N HIS A 66 -14.72 -6.37 -0.06
CA HIS A 66 -15.39 -7.41 -0.84
C HIS A 66 -14.89 -8.81 -0.43
N PRO A 67 -15.79 -9.73 -0.02
CA PRO A 67 -15.40 -11.03 0.54
C PRO A 67 -14.60 -11.91 -0.43
N ALA A 68 -14.82 -11.78 -1.75
CA ALA A 68 -14.06 -12.55 -2.74
C ALA A 68 -12.54 -12.25 -2.76
N PHE A 69 -12.07 -11.17 -2.12
CA PHE A 69 -10.64 -11.00 -1.89
C PHE A 69 -10.03 -12.08 -0.98
N GLY A 70 -10.84 -12.81 -0.22
CA GLY A 70 -10.39 -13.93 0.62
C GLY A 70 -9.82 -15.11 -0.18
N GLU A 71 -10.23 -15.27 -1.43
CA GLU A 71 -9.75 -16.32 -2.35
C GLU A 71 -8.69 -15.79 -3.34
N ALA A 72 -8.24 -14.54 -3.16
CA ALA A 72 -7.32 -13.89 -4.09
C ALA A 72 -5.89 -14.44 -3.98
N GLU A 73 -5.20 -14.53 -5.11
CA GLU A 73 -3.79 -14.89 -5.16
C GLU A 73 -2.93 -13.68 -4.77
N VAL A 74 -2.00 -13.85 -3.83
CA VAL A 74 -0.99 -12.83 -3.51
C VAL A 74 0.15 -12.93 -4.52
N LEU A 75 0.22 -11.97 -5.44
CA LEU A 75 1.25 -11.96 -6.49
C LEU A 75 2.55 -11.29 -6.03
N GLU A 76 2.45 -10.22 -5.24
CA GLU A 76 3.60 -9.42 -4.83
C GLU A 76 3.39 -8.83 -3.44
N THR A 77 4.48 -8.72 -2.69
CA THR A 77 4.57 -7.90 -1.48
C THR A 77 5.62 -6.83 -1.69
N GLY A 78 5.30 -5.58 -1.36
CA GLY A 78 6.22 -4.45 -1.54
C GLY A 78 6.52 -3.74 -0.23
N VAL A 79 7.78 -3.45 0.00
CA VAL A 79 8.25 -2.58 1.09
C VAL A 79 9.05 -1.43 0.49
N GLY A 80 8.83 -0.23 1.02
CA GLY A 80 9.55 0.96 0.59
C GLY A 80 9.61 1.96 1.72
N VAL A 81 10.81 2.48 1.97
CA VAL A 81 11.03 3.59 2.90
C VAL A 81 10.76 4.88 2.14
N ARG A 82 9.85 5.71 2.67
CA ARG A 82 9.52 7.02 2.09
C ARG A 82 10.39 8.09 2.76
N PRO A 83 11.12 8.91 2.00
CA PRO A 83 11.86 10.02 2.58
C PRO A 83 10.87 11.01 3.20
N ALA A 84 11.10 11.35 4.45
CA ALA A 84 10.32 12.32 5.19
C ALA A 84 11.24 13.08 6.15
N PHE A 85 11.05 14.39 6.24
CA PHE A 85 11.64 15.20 7.30
C PHE A 85 10.86 15.02 8.60
N PRO A 86 11.44 15.35 9.77
CA PRO A 86 10.75 15.26 11.06
C PRO A 86 9.44 16.07 11.14
N ASP A 87 9.30 17.10 10.31
CA ASP A 87 8.08 17.93 10.21
C ASP A 87 7.10 17.43 9.14
N ASN A 88 7.42 16.36 8.41
CA ASN A 88 6.66 15.81 7.28
C ASN A 88 6.40 16.79 6.13
N LEU A 89 7.13 17.91 6.06
CA LEU A 89 7.02 18.86 4.96
C LEU A 89 8.08 18.53 3.89
N PRO A 90 7.74 18.63 2.60
CA PRO A 90 8.74 18.49 1.54
C PRO A 90 9.72 19.66 1.59
N ARG A 91 10.99 19.40 1.25
CA ARG A 91 12.03 20.43 1.10
C ARG A 91 12.86 20.14 -0.14
N VAL A 92 13.41 21.20 -0.71
CA VAL A 92 14.42 21.16 -1.76
C VAL A 92 15.55 22.05 -1.29
N GLU A 93 16.76 21.50 -1.22
CA GLU A 93 17.95 22.20 -0.72
C GLU A 93 19.02 22.27 -1.82
N THR A 94 19.77 23.37 -1.87
CA THR A 94 20.87 23.55 -2.84
C THR A 94 22.21 23.54 -2.12
N SER A 95 23.13 22.69 -2.57
CA SER A 95 24.51 22.63 -2.08
C SER A 95 25.48 22.76 -3.25
N GLY A 96 26.03 23.97 -3.45
CA GLY A 96 26.76 24.32 -4.67
C GLY A 96 25.86 24.19 -5.90
N ASP A 97 26.33 23.45 -6.91
CA ASP A 97 25.58 23.16 -8.13
C ASP A 97 24.65 21.93 -8.01
N THR A 98 24.50 21.33 -6.81
CA THR A 98 23.64 20.16 -6.58
C THR A 98 22.33 20.55 -5.90
N VAL A 99 21.20 20.17 -6.51
CA VAL A 99 19.87 20.20 -5.89
C VAL A 99 19.61 18.86 -5.20
N ARG A 100 19.19 18.89 -3.93
CA ARG A 100 18.87 17.71 -3.11
C ARG A 100 17.45 17.78 -2.58
#